data_AF-A0A820UM38-F1
#
_entry.id   AF-A0A820UM38-F1
#
_cell.length_a   1.000
_cell.length_b   1.000
_cell.length_c   1.000
_cell.angle_alpha   90.00
_cell.angle_beta   90.00
_cell.angle_gamma   90.00
#
_symmetry.space_group_name_H-M   'P 1'
#
loop_
_entity.id
_entity.type
_entity.pdbx_description
1 polymer ?
#
loop_
_entity_poly.entity_id
_entity_poly.type
_entity_poly.pdbx_seq_one_letter_code
_entity_poly.pdbx_strand_id
1 'polypeptide(L)'
;MLHLNKGQLKLAQELNYTQVALNKTIAMVNEHAYILREHEEALRTIISQTIFLSTRLASAVHAMETHFVYTSIEKILSNQLNLLFVHQQDLPKVVDLISQAINITFDEAANSISTVTLITRLLVRQQIDFVPTKDPESTGQGPLIGKLIFTSFFAAPSQDQVPFSIYELLAVPFNLDDKRVRLAQMPAFLGIEPKSQQFIRWSKEEAKACDFGQMSSCRETP
;
A
#
# COMPACT_ATOMS: atom_id res chain seq x y z
N MET A 1 28.52 -12.73 95.93
CA MET A 1 28.07 -13.83 95.03
C MET A 1 26.75 -13.52 94.30
N LEU A 2 25.69 -13.06 94.96
CA LEU A 2 24.38 -12.78 94.33
C LEU A 2 24.41 -11.80 93.13
N HIS A 3 25.26 -10.78 93.17
CA HIS A 3 25.40 -9.83 92.04
C HIS A 3 26.10 -10.41 90.81
N LEU A 4 26.99 -11.40 90.98
CA LEU A 4 27.72 -12.02 89.87
C LEU A 4 26.78 -12.92 89.05
N ASN A 5 25.93 -13.71 89.72
CA ASN A 5 24.91 -14.54 89.09
C ASN A 5 23.87 -13.71 88.33
N LYS A 6 23.47 -12.56 88.88
CA LYS A 6 22.50 -11.66 88.21
C LYS A 6 23.07 -11.04 86.93
N GLY A 7 24.37 -10.72 86.91
CA GLY A 7 25.06 -10.24 85.72
C GLY A 7 25.22 -11.30 84.63
N GLN A 8 25.59 -12.53 85.01
CA GLN A 8 25.72 -13.66 84.07
C GLN A 8 24.37 -14.04 83.45
N LEU A 9 23.29 -14.01 84.24
CA LEU A 9 21.95 -14.34 83.75
C LEU A 9 21.41 -13.26 82.79
N LYS A 10 21.71 -11.98 83.06
CA LYS A 10 21.40 -10.88 82.14
C LYS A 10 22.19 -11.00 80.83
N LEU A 11 23.48 -11.35 80.91
CA LEU A 11 24.31 -11.56 79.72
C LEU A 11 23.78 -12.73 78.86
N ALA A 12 23.39 -13.84 79.48
CA ALA A 12 22.79 -14.97 78.78
C ALA A 12 21.46 -14.61 78.10
N GLN A 13 20.63 -13.76 78.73
CA GLN A 13 19.41 -13.25 78.11
C GLN A 13 19.69 -12.36 76.89
N GLU A 14 20.62 -11.40 77.00
CA GLU A 14 21.00 -10.52 75.89
C GLU A 14 21.62 -11.33 74.73
N LEU A 15 22.44 -12.33 75.03
CA LEU A 15 22.99 -13.26 74.03
C LEU A 15 21.90 -14.08 73.33
N ASN A 16 20.87 -14.51 74.06
CA ASN A 16 19.74 -15.20 73.47
C ASN A 16 18.92 -14.26 72.55
N TYR A 17 18.63 -13.04 73.00
CA TYR A 17 17.91 -12.05 72.18
C TYR A 17 18.68 -11.69 70.91
N THR A 18 19.98 -11.49 71.02
CA THR A 18 20.84 -11.22 69.85
C THR A 18 20.91 -12.40 68.91
N GLN A 19 21.02 -13.65 69.41
CA GLN A 19 20.98 -14.84 68.56
C GLN A 19 19.65 -14.98 67.82
N VAL A 20 18.52 -14.75 68.50
CA VAL A 20 17.19 -14.78 67.88
C VAL A 20 17.04 -13.70 66.82
N ALA A 21 17.51 -12.47 67.11
CA ALA A 21 17.50 -11.38 66.13
C ALA A 21 18.39 -11.70 64.92
N LEU A 22 19.59 -12.25 65.14
CA LEU A 22 20.52 -12.63 64.08
C LEU A 22 19.91 -13.71 63.16
N ASN A 23 19.30 -14.74 63.76
CA ASN A 23 18.61 -15.80 63.01
C ASN A 23 17.45 -15.25 62.17
N LYS A 24 16.68 -14.29 62.70
CA LYS A 24 15.60 -13.62 61.93
C LYS A 24 16.15 -12.81 60.76
N THR A 25 17.23 -12.07 60.97
CA THR A 25 17.87 -11.27 59.91
C THR A 25 18.44 -12.17 58.81
N ILE A 26 19.08 -13.29 59.18
CA ILE A 26 19.59 -14.28 58.21
C ILE A 26 18.44 -14.84 57.36
N ALA A 27 17.32 -15.19 57.98
CA ALA A 27 16.15 -15.70 57.26
C ALA A 27 15.61 -14.65 56.26
N MET A 28 15.47 -13.39 56.68
CA MET A 28 14.99 -12.31 55.82
C MET A 28 15.95 -11.99 54.66
N VAL A 29 17.26 -12.00 54.90
CA VAL A 29 18.26 -11.79 53.83
C VAL A 29 18.22 -12.92 52.81
N ASN A 30 18.06 -14.18 53.27
CA ASN A 30 17.93 -15.33 52.38
C ASN A 30 16.66 -15.26 51.52
N GLU A 31 15.55 -14.83 52.11
CA GLU A 31 14.28 -14.63 51.39
C GLU A 31 14.41 -13.53 50.33
N HIS A 32 14.99 -12.39 50.68
CA HIS A 32 15.26 -11.31 49.72
C HIS A 32 16.20 -11.74 48.60
N ALA A 33 17.26 -12.50 48.92
CA ALA A 33 18.19 -13.03 47.92
C ALA A 33 17.47 -13.99 46.94
N TYR A 34 16.53 -14.79 47.45
CA TYR A 34 15.70 -15.65 46.61
C TYR A 34 14.81 -14.84 45.66
N ILE A 35 14.11 -13.82 46.16
CA ILE A 35 13.24 -12.95 45.35
C ILE A 35 14.04 -12.20 44.28
N LEU A 36 15.22 -11.69 44.61
CA LEU A 36 16.10 -11.03 43.64
C LEU A 36 16.53 -11.97 42.52
N ARG A 37 16.78 -13.25 42.82
CA ARG A 37 17.12 -14.26 41.82
C ARG A 37 15.94 -14.53 40.87
N GLU A 38 14.72 -14.63 41.40
CA GLU A 38 13.53 -14.79 40.55
C GLU A 38 13.30 -13.56 39.65
N HIS A 39 13.52 -12.35 40.17
CA HIS A 39 13.43 -11.14 39.36
C HIS A 39 14.50 -11.08 38.26
N GLU A 40 15.73 -11.52 38.53
CA GLU A 40 16.78 -11.60 37.53
C GLU A 40 16.40 -12.57 36.39
N GLU A 41 15.82 -13.73 36.72
CA GLU A 41 15.33 -14.69 35.72
C GLU A 41 14.16 -14.12 34.90
N ALA A 42 13.23 -13.42 35.54
CA ALA A 42 12.13 -12.73 34.85
C ALA A 42 12.65 -11.64 33.90
N LEU A 43 13.62 -10.83 34.33
CA LEU A 43 14.26 -9.80 33.50
C LEU A 43 14.97 -10.41 32.29
N ARG A 44 15.73 -11.50 32.48
CA ARG A 44 16.36 -12.22 31.36
C ARG A 44 15.33 -12.71 30.34
N THR A 45 14.18 -13.18 30.82
CA THR A 45 13.07 -13.63 29.96
C THR A 45 12.45 -12.46 29.18
N ILE A 46 12.23 -11.32 29.82
CA ILE A 46 11.70 -10.12 29.15
C ILE A 46 12.69 -9.61 28.09
N ILE A 47 13.99 -9.58 28.41
CA ILE A 47 15.03 -9.16 27.46
C ILE A 47 15.03 -10.08 26.24
N SER A 48 14.98 -11.41 26.44
CA SER A 48 14.97 -12.35 25.32
C SER A 48 13.73 -12.23 24.44
N GLN A 49 12.55 -12.03 25.04
CA GLN A 49 11.30 -11.77 24.32
C GLN A 49 11.36 -10.45 23.54
N THR A 50 11.95 -9.40 24.13
CA THR A 50 12.10 -8.08 23.48
C THR A 50 12.99 -8.19 22.25
N ILE A 51 14.13 -8.88 22.36
CA ILE A 51 15.04 -9.14 21.22
C ILE A 51 14.32 -9.95 20.13
N PHE A 52 13.58 -10.99 20.53
CA PHE A 52 12.79 -11.81 19.58
C PHE A 52 11.75 -10.98 18.82
N LEU A 53 10.96 -10.17 19.55
CA LEU A 53 9.94 -9.30 18.96
C LEU A 53 10.56 -8.24 18.04
N SER A 54 11.66 -7.61 18.47
CA SER A 54 12.40 -6.64 17.63
C SER A 54 12.87 -7.27 16.33
N THR A 55 13.39 -8.50 16.38
CA THR A 55 13.87 -9.22 15.19
C THR A 55 12.71 -9.60 14.27
N ARG A 56 11.60 -10.07 14.83
CA ARG A 56 10.38 -10.40 14.07
C ARG A 56 9.77 -9.17 13.41
N LEU A 57 9.71 -8.05 14.13
CA LEU A 57 9.19 -6.79 13.60
C LEU A 57 10.08 -6.29 12.45
N ALA A 58 11.41 -6.28 12.62
CA ALA A 58 12.33 -5.89 11.56
C ALA A 58 12.18 -6.78 10.31
N SER A 59 12.07 -8.10 10.49
CA SER A 59 11.83 -9.03 9.39
C SER A 59 10.48 -8.81 8.71
N ALA A 60 9.42 -8.51 9.47
CA ALA A 60 8.10 -8.22 8.92
C ALA A 60 8.08 -6.90 8.14
N VAL A 61 8.68 -5.85 8.68
CA VAL A 61 8.86 -4.56 7.99
C VAL A 61 9.62 -4.76 6.69
N HIS A 62 10.75 -5.48 6.72
CA HIS A 62 11.54 -5.72 5.53
C HIS A 62 10.81 -6.57 4.47
N ALA A 63 10.04 -7.58 4.91
CA ALA A 63 9.20 -8.37 4.02
C ALA A 63 8.08 -7.51 3.39
N MET A 64 7.44 -6.63 4.18
CA MET A 64 6.43 -5.69 3.68
C MET A 64 7.03 -4.69 2.70
N GLU A 65 8.20 -4.12 2.97
CA GLU A 65 8.91 -3.22 2.07
C GLU A 65 9.27 -3.92 0.76
N THR A 66 9.84 -5.12 0.84
CA THR A 66 10.23 -5.90 -0.35
C THR A 66 9.02 -6.26 -1.19
N HIS A 67 7.93 -6.72 -0.55
CA HIS A 67 6.70 -7.04 -1.25
C HIS A 67 6.03 -5.80 -1.86
N PHE A 68 5.98 -4.70 -1.11
CA PHE A 68 5.51 -3.40 -1.59
C PHE A 68 6.28 -2.99 -2.84
N VAL A 69 7.61 -3.00 -2.80
CA VAL A 69 8.45 -2.58 -3.92
C VAL A 69 8.24 -3.50 -5.11
N TYR A 70 8.26 -4.82 -4.91
CA TYR A 70 8.08 -5.78 -6.00
C TYR A 70 6.70 -5.66 -6.67
N THR A 71 5.63 -5.67 -5.88
CA THR A 71 4.25 -5.56 -6.41
C THR A 71 3.99 -4.19 -7.03
N SER A 72 4.58 -3.13 -6.47
CA SER A 72 4.53 -1.80 -7.09
C SER A 72 5.19 -1.78 -8.45
N ILE A 73 6.41 -2.30 -8.54
CA ILE A 73 7.19 -2.34 -9.79
C ILE A 73 6.46 -3.19 -10.84
N GLU A 74 5.97 -4.37 -10.47
CA GLU A 74 5.23 -5.25 -11.37
C GLU A 74 3.98 -4.57 -11.95
N LYS A 75 3.20 -3.89 -11.11
CA LYS A 75 2.02 -3.13 -11.55
C LYS A 75 2.38 -1.97 -12.46
N ILE A 76 3.47 -1.28 -12.17
CA ILE A 76 3.92 -0.16 -13.01
C ILE A 76 4.43 -0.65 -14.37
N LEU A 77 5.23 -1.72 -14.39
CA LEU A 77 5.72 -2.34 -15.62
C LEU A 77 4.56 -2.87 -16.49
N SER A 78 3.44 -3.28 -15.87
CA SER A 78 2.22 -3.68 -16.56
C SER A 78 1.27 -2.53 -16.89
N ASN A 79 1.68 -1.26 -16.67
CA ASN A 79 0.85 -0.06 -16.84
C ASN A 79 -0.49 -0.12 -16.07
N GLN A 80 -0.48 -0.69 -14.88
CA GLN A 80 -1.62 -0.76 -13.97
C GLN A 80 -1.48 0.27 -12.85
N LEU A 81 -2.60 0.87 -12.42
CA LEU A 81 -2.56 1.80 -11.31
C LEU A 81 -2.15 1.10 -10.01
N ASN A 82 -1.19 1.72 -9.34
CA ASN A 82 -0.73 1.27 -8.05
C ASN A 82 -1.49 1.95 -6.89
N LEU A 83 -2.83 1.89 -6.90
CA LEU A 83 -3.67 2.44 -5.83
C LEU A 83 -3.81 1.51 -4.62
N LEU A 84 -3.26 0.29 -4.67
CA LEU A 84 -3.32 -0.66 -3.55
C LEU A 84 -2.76 -0.08 -2.25
N PHE A 85 -1.93 0.95 -2.35
CA PHE A 85 -1.26 1.59 -1.23
C PHE A 85 -1.88 2.93 -0.83
N VAL A 86 -2.89 3.40 -1.58
CA VAL A 86 -3.72 4.51 -1.16
C VAL A 86 -4.71 3.97 -0.15
N HIS A 87 -4.75 4.59 1.03
CA HIS A 87 -5.70 4.21 2.06
C HIS A 87 -7.14 4.34 1.51
N GLN A 88 -8.02 3.39 1.82
CA GLN A 88 -9.36 3.34 1.23
C GLN A 88 -10.16 4.64 1.44
N GLN A 89 -9.90 5.36 2.53
CA GLN A 89 -10.54 6.64 2.84
C GLN A 89 -10.02 7.80 1.98
N ASP A 90 -8.80 7.73 1.48
CA ASP A 90 -8.18 8.75 0.63
C ASP A 90 -8.50 8.53 -0.85
N LEU A 91 -8.96 7.32 -1.19
CA LEU A 91 -9.29 6.92 -2.55
C LEU A 91 -10.31 7.86 -3.23
N PRO A 92 -11.43 8.27 -2.60
CA PRO A 92 -12.37 9.21 -3.20
C PRO A 92 -11.74 10.57 -3.48
N LYS A 93 -10.85 11.05 -2.60
CA LYS A 93 -10.16 12.34 -2.78
C LYS A 93 -9.16 12.28 -3.95
N VAL A 94 -8.44 11.18 -4.08
CA VAL A 94 -7.53 10.95 -5.23
C VAL A 94 -8.32 10.92 -6.54
N VAL A 95 -9.51 10.30 -6.53
CA VAL A 95 -10.41 10.33 -7.68
C VAL A 95 -10.79 11.76 -8.02
N ASP A 96 -11.33 12.51 -7.07
CA ASP A 96 -11.83 13.86 -7.33
C ASP A 96 -10.73 14.77 -7.91
N LEU A 97 -9.51 14.66 -7.38
CA LEU A 97 -8.34 15.39 -7.89
C LEU A 97 -8.00 15.01 -9.33
N ILE A 98 -8.02 13.71 -9.65
CA ILE A 98 -7.76 13.23 -11.02
C ILE A 98 -8.86 13.71 -11.96
N SER A 99 -10.14 13.53 -11.59
CA SER A 99 -11.30 13.96 -12.39
C SER A 99 -11.33 15.46 -12.65
N GLN A 100 -11.00 16.28 -11.65
CA GLN A 100 -10.89 17.73 -11.80
C GLN A 100 -9.71 18.11 -12.71
N ALA A 101 -8.56 17.46 -12.54
CA ALA A 101 -7.37 17.75 -13.34
C ALA A 101 -7.55 17.41 -14.83
N ILE A 102 -8.30 16.34 -15.14
CA ILE A 102 -8.56 15.89 -16.52
C ILE A 102 -9.88 16.42 -17.10
N ASN A 103 -10.66 17.18 -16.33
CA ASN A 103 -11.95 17.73 -16.73
C ASN A 103 -12.93 16.68 -17.31
N ILE A 104 -13.04 15.52 -16.66
CA ILE A 104 -13.96 14.45 -17.05
C ILE A 104 -15.11 14.38 -16.05
N THR A 105 -16.33 14.35 -16.57
CA THR A 105 -17.56 14.03 -15.82
C THR A 105 -17.99 12.61 -16.12
N PHE A 106 -18.24 11.81 -15.09
CA PHE A 106 -18.77 10.45 -15.24
C PHE A 106 -20.30 10.49 -15.32
N ASP A 107 -20.88 9.75 -16.27
CA ASP A 107 -22.33 9.65 -16.42
C ASP A 107 -22.95 8.79 -15.30
N GLU A 108 -24.25 8.96 -14.99
CA GLU A 108 -24.92 8.27 -13.89
C GLU A 108 -24.94 6.73 -14.04
N ALA A 109 -24.84 6.23 -15.29
CA ALA A 109 -24.69 4.80 -15.59
C ALA A 109 -23.31 4.23 -15.16
N ALA A 110 -22.30 5.10 -14.99
CA ALA A 110 -20.96 4.73 -14.52
C ALA A 110 -20.89 4.47 -13.00
N ASN A 111 -21.97 4.75 -12.25
CA ASN A 111 -22.08 4.40 -10.82
C ASN A 111 -21.96 2.89 -10.53
N SER A 112 -22.06 2.05 -11.56
CA SER A 112 -21.88 0.60 -11.47
C SER A 112 -20.41 0.14 -11.56
N ILE A 113 -19.50 0.97 -12.09
CA ILE A 113 -18.08 0.64 -12.23
C ILE A 113 -17.31 1.24 -11.05
N SER A 114 -16.41 0.44 -10.45
CA SER A 114 -15.57 0.94 -9.38
C SER A 114 -14.71 2.10 -9.89
N THR A 115 -14.64 3.18 -9.13
CA THR A 115 -13.93 4.40 -9.50
C THR A 115 -12.43 4.17 -9.76
N VAL A 116 -11.84 3.19 -9.08
CA VAL A 116 -10.48 2.69 -9.34
C VAL A 116 -10.36 2.14 -10.76
N THR A 117 -11.35 1.38 -11.22
CA THR A 117 -11.40 0.83 -12.57
C THR A 117 -11.52 1.94 -13.61
N LEU A 118 -12.34 2.97 -13.35
CA LEU A 118 -12.45 4.14 -14.23
C LEU A 118 -11.12 4.88 -14.37
N ILE A 119 -10.43 5.17 -13.27
CA ILE A 119 -9.12 5.84 -13.29
C ILE A 119 -8.07 4.97 -13.97
N THR A 120 -8.13 3.65 -13.76
CA THR A 120 -7.20 2.71 -14.42
C THR A 120 -7.38 2.71 -15.93
N ARG A 121 -8.61 2.86 -16.43
CA ARG A 121 -8.87 2.98 -17.87
C ARG A 121 -8.33 4.29 -18.46
N LEU A 122 -8.21 5.34 -17.65
CA LEU A 122 -7.67 6.65 -18.06
C LEU A 122 -6.14 6.74 -17.97
N LEU A 123 -5.46 5.79 -17.33
CA LEU A 123 -4.00 5.78 -17.22
C LEU A 123 -3.37 5.38 -18.56
N VAL A 124 -2.65 6.32 -19.18
CA VAL A 124 -1.89 6.09 -20.41
C VAL A 124 -0.56 5.45 -20.10
N ARG A 125 0.13 5.98 -19.08
CA ARG A 125 1.49 5.55 -18.70
C ARG A 125 1.78 5.86 -17.24
N GLN A 126 2.63 5.06 -16.61
CA GLN A 126 3.24 5.39 -15.33
C GLN A 126 4.77 5.30 -15.46
N GLN A 127 5.50 6.21 -14.82
CA GLN A 127 6.95 6.26 -14.83
C GLN A 127 7.48 6.30 -13.39
N ILE A 128 8.63 5.67 -13.18
CA ILE A 128 9.36 5.71 -11.91
C ILE A 128 10.70 6.39 -12.17
N ASP A 129 11.01 7.39 -11.36
CA ASP A 129 12.29 8.08 -11.37
C ASP A 129 12.95 7.93 -10.00
N PHE A 130 14.20 7.48 -9.97
CA PHE A 130 15.00 7.49 -8.74
C PHE A 130 15.93 8.70 -8.75
N VAL A 131 15.76 9.58 -7.77
CA VAL A 131 16.60 10.75 -7.58
C VAL A 131 17.53 10.47 -6.40
N PRO A 132 18.83 10.17 -6.63
CA PRO A 132 19.76 9.91 -5.55
C PRO A 132 19.98 11.16 -4.70
N THR A 133 20.06 10.98 -3.38
CA THR A 133 20.40 12.08 -2.47
C THR A 133 21.92 12.26 -2.51
N LYS A 134 22.39 13.48 -2.79
CA LYS A 134 23.83 13.76 -2.89
C LYS A 134 24.56 13.56 -1.55
N ASP A 135 23.86 13.85 -0.45
CA ASP A 135 24.34 13.64 0.91
C ASP A 135 23.34 12.74 1.64
N PRO A 136 23.70 11.50 2.03
CA PRO A 136 22.79 10.60 2.70
C PRO A 136 22.44 11.16 4.09
N GLU A 137 21.21 11.66 4.23
CA GLU A 137 20.69 12.05 5.54
C GLU A 137 20.49 10.78 6.38
N SER A 138 21.12 10.78 7.57
CA SER A 138 20.92 9.73 8.57
C SER A 138 19.55 9.92 9.19
N THR A 139 18.56 9.20 8.67
CA THR A 139 17.27 9.09 9.35
C THR A 139 17.39 8.06 10.47
N GLY A 140 16.50 8.10 11.47
CA GLY A 140 16.47 7.10 12.56
C GLY A 140 16.25 5.64 12.09
N GLN A 141 16.08 5.42 10.79
CA GLN A 141 15.85 4.13 10.12
C GLN A 141 16.99 3.73 9.16
N GLY A 142 18.04 4.55 9.02
CA GLY A 142 19.18 4.29 8.13
C GLY A 142 19.49 5.43 7.16
N PRO A 143 20.55 5.30 6.34
CA PRO A 143 20.95 6.31 5.36
C PRO A 143 19.94 6.39 4.20
N LEU A 144 19.35 7.56 3.99
CA LEU A 144 18.48 7.82 2.84
C LEU A 144 19.33 8.01 1.57
N ILE A 145 19.42 6.99 0.73
CA ILE A 145 20.23 7.00 -0.50
C ILE A 145 19.56 7.73 -1.68
N GLY A 146 18.27 8.04 -1.59
CA GLY A 146 17.54 8.73 -2.66
C GLY A 146 16.03 8.74 -2.46
N LYS A 147 15.34 9.44 -3.36
CA LYS A 147 13.87 9.51 -3.43
C LYS A 147 13.38 8.77 -4.66
N LEU A 148 12.38 7.92 -4.47
CA LEU A 148 11.67 7.27 -5.57
C LEU A 148 10.41 8.09 -5.88
N ILE A 149 10.28 8.56 -7.12
CA ILE A 149 9.17 9.40 -7.59
C ILE A 149 8.35 8.56 -8.57
N PHE A 150 7.03 8.53 -8.36
CA PHE A 150 6.07 7.87 -9.24
C PHE A 150 5.27 8.94 -9.98
N THR A 151 5.38 8.98 -11.30
CA THR A 151 4.69 9.93 -12.18
C THR A 151 3.64 9.19 -13.00
N SER A 152 2.37 9.59 -12.88
CA SER A 152 1.27 8.99 -13.63
C SER A 152 0.77 9.95 -14.71
N PHE A 153 0.65 9.45 -15.95
CA PHE A 153 0.13 10.16 -17.11
C PHE A 153 -1.26 9.64 -17.45
N PHE A 154 -2.22 10.55 -17.44
CA PHE A 154 -3.63 10.25 -17.74
C PHE A 154 -4.02 10.82 -19.10
N ALA A 155 -4.92 10.13 -19.79
CA ALA A 155 -5.59 10.67 -20.97
C ALA A 155 -6.58 11.74 -20.49
N ALA A 156 -6.33 12.97 -20.89
CA ALA A 156 -7.31 14.04 -20.79
C ALA A 156 -7.92 14.26 -22.17
N PRO A 157 -9.25 14.33 -22.32
CA PRO A 157 -9.84 14.77 -23.57
C PRO A 157 -9.34 16.18 -23.89
N SER A 158 -9.05 16.46 -25.16
CA SER A 158 -8.75 17.84 -25.55
C SER A 158 -9.97 18.73 -25.22
N GLN A 159 -9.73 20.00 -24.90
CA GLN A 159 -10.81 20.95 -24.59
C GLN A 159 -11.81 21.09 -25.76
N ASP A 160 -11.37 20.76 -26.96
CA ASP A 160 -12.20 20.59 -28.15
C ASP A 160 -12.62 19.11 -28.26
N GLN A 161 -13.51 18.65 -27.36
CA GLN A 161 -14.20 17.39 -27.59
C GLN A 161 -15.01 17.53 -28.87
N VAL A 162 -14.43 17.06 -29.97
CA VAL A 162 -15.09 16.93 -31.26
C VAL A 162 -16.09 15.77 -31.08
N PRO A 163 -17.41 16.03 -31.00
CA PRO A 163 -18.36 14.99 -30.65
C PRO A 163 -18.53 14.05 -31.84
N PHE A 164 -17.86 12.91 -31.78
CA PHE A 164 -18.07 11.83 -32.73
C PHE A 164 -19.33 11.06 -32.35
N SER A 165 -20.25 10.91 -33.30
CA SER A 165 -21.32 9.92 -33.19
C SER A 165 -20.76 8.56 -33.59
N ILE A 166 -20.83 7.59 -32.69
CA ILE A 166 -20.21 6.27 -32.89
C ILE A 166 -21.26 5.27 -33.35
N TYR A 167 -20.95 4.58 -34.44
CA TYR A 167 -21.82 3.59 -35.09
C TYR A 167 -21.12 2.24 -35.14
N GLU A 168 -21.82 1.18 -34.78
CA GLU A 168 -21.38 -0.20 -35.04
C GLU A 168 -21.70 -0.55 -36.50
N LEU A 169 -20.69 -1.02 -37.24
CA LEU A 169 -20.86 -1.39 -38.64
C LEU A 169 -21.18 -2.88 -38.78
N LEU A 170 -22.33 -3.16 -39.39
CA LEU A 170 -22.78 -4.51 -39.70
C LEU A 170 -22.46 -4.83 -41.17
N ALA A 171 -21.45 -5.67 -41.39
CA ALA A 171 -21.12 -6.15 -42.74
C ALA A 171 -22.10 -7.24 -43.18
N VAL A 172 -23.15 -6.84 -43.91
CA VAL A 172 -24.15 -7.75 -44.48
C VAL A 172 -23.66 -8.28 -45.85
N PRO A 173 -23.71 -9.60 -46.10
CA PRO A 173 -23.40 -10.15 -47.42
C PRO A 173 -24.43 -9.70 -48.47
N PHE A 174 -23.99 -9.38 -49.68
CA PHE A 174 -24.84 -9.00 -50.81
C PHE A 174 -24.48 -9.79 -52.07
N ASN A 175 -25.37 -9.78 -53.06
CA ASN A 175 -25.15 -10.46 -54.34
C ASN A 175 -24.44 -9.52 -55.32
N LEU A 176 -23.35 -10.00 -55.91
CA LEU A 176 -22.65 -9.36 -57.02
C LEU A 176 -22.37 -10.44 -58.07
N ASP A 177 -22.92 -10.28 -59.26
CA ASP A 177 -22.78 -11.23 -60.38
C ASP A 177 -23.07 -12.69 -59.98
N ASP A 178 -24.26 -12.91 -59.41
CA ASP A 178 -24.74 -14.22 -58.90
C ASP A 178 -23.87 -14.88 -57.82
N LYS A 179 -22.93 -14.13 -57.23
CA LYS A 179 -22.11 -14.58 -56.10
C LYS A 179 -22.47 -13.79 -54.86
N ARG A 180 -22.67 -14.51 -53.75
CA ARG A 180 -22.83 -13.91 -52.42
C ARG A 180 -21.46 -13.48 -51.92
N VAL A 181 -21.20 -12.18 -51.92
CA VAL A 181 -19.95 -11.58 -51.47
C VAL A 181 -20.16 -10.83 -50.16
N ARG A 182 -19.10 -10.75 -49.34
CA ARG A 182 -19.08 -9.96 -48.10
C ARG A 182 -17.83 -9.08 -48.13
N LEU A 183 -17.98 -7.85 -47.68
CA LEU A 183 -16.85 -6.94 -47.52
C LEU A 183 -15.91 -7.47 -46.44
N ALA A 184 -14.67 -7.76 -46.83
CA ALA A 184 -13.60 -8.14 -45.93
C ALA A 184 -12.98 -6.88 -45.30
N GLN A 185 -12.45 -7.02 -44.07
CA GLN A 185 -11.70 -5.96 -43.39
C GLN A 185 -12.48 -4.66 -43.11
N MET A 186 -13.81 -4.74 -43.03
CA MET A 186 -14.62 -3.64 -42.49
C MET A 186 -14.24 -3.35 -41.03
N PRO A 187 -14.10 -2.07 -40.63
CA PRO A 187 -13.97 -1.73 -39.23
C PRO A 187 -15.24 -2.13 -38.48
N ALA A 188 -15.10 -2.42 -37.19
CA ALA A 188 -16.23 -2.79 -36.35
C ALA A 188 -17.03 -1.56 -35.91
N PHE A 189 -16.34 -0.44 -35.68
CA PHE A 189 -16.95 0.82 -35.26
C PHE A 189 -16.45 1.98 -36.11
N LEU A 190 -17.33 2.95 -36.32
CA LEU A 190 -17.08 4.18 -37.04
C LEU A 190 -17.56 5.37 -36.22
N GLY A 191 -16.66 6.26 -35.85
CA GLY A 191 -16.96 7.56 -35.29
C GLY A 191 -17.07 8.57 -36.41
N ILE A 192 -18.16 9.32 -36.48
CA ILE A 192 -18.36 10.40 -37.45
C ILE A 192 -18.57 11.69 -36.68
N GLU A 193 -17.76 12.71 -36.95
CA GLU A 193 -18.07 14.06 -36.46
C GLU A 193 -18.76 14.85 -37.59
N PRO A 194 -20.01 15.31 -37.36
CA PRO A 194 -20.85 15.84 -38.44
C PRO A 194 -20.41 17.21 -38.97
N LYS A 195 -19.62 17.99 -38.21
CA LYS A 195 -19.28 19.38 -38.58
C LYS A 195 -18.04 19.49 -39.47
N SER A 196 -16.99 18.75 -39.16
CA SER A 196 -15.73 18.67 -39.91
C SER A 196 -15.67 17.47 -40.86
N GLN A 197 -16.67 16.58 -40.83
CA GLN A 197 -16.76 15.37 -41.65
C GLN A 197 -15.57 14.41 -41.46
N GLN A 198 -14.87 14.52 -40.32
CA GLN A 198 -13.84 13.59 -39.94
C GLN A 198 -14.45 12.26 -39.52
N PHE A 199 -13.71 11.18 -39.78
CA PHE A 199 -14.07 9.86 -39.33
C PHE A 199 -12.91 9.19 -38.61
N ILE A 200 -13.24 8.46 -37.55
CA ILE A 200 -12.32 7.58 -36.84
C ILE A 200 -12.88 6.16 -36.93
N ARG A 201 -12.02 5.17 -37.08
CA ARG A 201 -12.43 3.77 -37.25
C ARG A 201 -11.71 2.89 -36.24
N TRP A 202 -12.41 1.88 -35.73
CA TRP A 202 -11.85 0.88 -34.85
C TRP A 202 -12.16 -0.52 -35.35
N SER A 203 -11.18 -1.41 -35.28
CA SER A 203 -11.35 -2.85 -35.35
C SER A 203 -12.06 -3.39 -34.09
N LYS A 204 -12.45 -4.67 -34.10
CA LYS A 204 -13.04 -5.30 -32.91
C LYS A 204 -12.04 -5.35 -31.76
N GLU A 205 -10.77 -5.50 -32.06
CA GLU A 205 -9.68 -5.64 -31.08
C GLU A 205 -9.39 -4.29 -30.42
N GLU A 206 -9.26 -3.22 -31.20
CA GLU A 206 -9.05 -1.85 -30.69
C GLU A 206 -10.24 -1.39 -29.84
N ALA A 207 -11.46 -1.72 -30.27
CA ALA A 207 -12.68 -1.35 -29.56
C ALA A 207 -12.86 -2.05 -28.20
N LYS A 208 -12.16 -3.16 -27.91
CA LYS A 208 -12.22 -3.82 -26.58
C LYS A 208 -11.69 -2.93 -25.46
N ALA A 209 -10.81 -1.98 -25.79
CA ALA A 209 -10.26 -1.01 -24.85
C ALA A 209 -11.13 0.25 -24.71
N CYS A 210 -12.21 0.34 -25.49
CA CYS A 210 -13.12 1.48 -25.54
C CYS A 210 -14.46 1.12 -24.88
N ASP A 211 -14.96 2.00 -24.02
CA ASP A 211 -16.33 1.93 -23.52
C ASP A 211 -17.11 3.13 -24.03
N PHE A 212 -17.60 3.01 -25.26
CA PHE A 212 -18.25 4.11 -25.99
C PHE A 212 -19.55 4.60 -25.34
N GLY A 213 -20.13 3.84 -24.41
CA GLY A 213 -21.33 4.23 -23.67
C GLY A 213 -21.04 4.95 -22.35
N GLN A 214 -19.81 4.89 -21.83
CA GLN A 214 -19.48 5.38 -20.48
C GLN A 214 -18.30 6.35 -20.44
N MET A 215 -17.48 6.39 -21.50
CA MET A 215 -16.27 7.22 -21.55
C MET A 215 -16.18 7.97 -22.88
N SER A 216 -15.90 9.27 -22.82
CA SER A 216 -15.69 10.11 -24.01
C SER A 216 -14.29 9.98 -24.63
N SER A 217 -13.41 9.16 -24.05
CA SER A 217 -12.03 8.98 -24.54
C SER A 217 -11.61 7.51 -24.53
N CYS A 218 -11.09 7.04 -25.66
CA CYS A 218 -10.39 5.75 -25.76
C CYS A 218 -8.89 5.93 -25.51
N ARG A 219 -8.23 4.85 -25.06
CA ARG A 219 -6.78 4.79 -24.81
C ARG A 219 -5.89 5.11 -26.02
N GLU A 220 -6.46 5.12 -27.23
CA GLU A 220 -5.76 5.40 -28.49
C GLU A 220 -6.52 6.43 -29.36
N THR A 221 -6.85 7.59 -28.78
CA THR A 221 -7.05 8.79 -29.61
C THR A 221 -5.79 9.65 -29.46
N PRO A 222 -4.98 9.84 -30.54
CA PRO A 222 -3.83 10.74 -30.51
C PRO A 222 -4.23 12.18 -30.14
#